data_AF-A0A915DE65-F1
#
_entry.id   AF-A0A915DE65-F1
#
_cell.length_a   1.000
_cell.length_b   1.000
_cell.length_c   1.000
_cell.angle_alpha   90.00
_cell.angle_beta   90.00
_cell.angle_gamma   90.00
#
_symmetry.space_group_name_H-M   'P 1'
#
loop_
_entity.id
_entity.type
_entity.pdbx_description
1 polymer ?
#
loop_
_entity_poly.entity_id
_entity_poly.type
_entity_poly.pdbx_seq_one_letter_code
_entity_poly.pdbx_strand_id
1 'polypeptide(L)'
;MTARQQTTSWPTRRSVRNARVSSRRMGCNHMTCKNLNCCNEFCWICLGPWSEHGSGYYSCNRFNDEQSTKARTSQEQSRAELARYLHYYNRFANHRLSLSLENKLVAEVNLKIVHMQSQGVTWTDAQYLLKAVDVLRECRMIMMYSYAFAYYLQKNNSSEIFEANQNNLEMATEKLSHLLENKLDNVDLTKLKQEIQDCYRYVDSRKISMLGHCKEDIRRMNGLSLRMCQPTVTPKNPHKHEVNEPIVDTDIYDI
;
A
#
# COMPACT_ATOMS: atom_id res chain seq x y z
N MET A 1 1.31 -25.31 -42.34
CA MET A 1 2.05 -24.92 -41.12
C MET A 1 1.02 -24.52 -40.07
N THR A 2 0.65 -25.44 -39.20
CA THR A 2 -0.32 -25.22 -38.13
C THR A 2 0.38 -24.51 -36.98
N ALA A 3 -0.02 -23.26 -36.71
CA ALA A 3 0.39 -22.54 -35.52
C ALA A 3 -0.11 -23.32 -34.29
N ARG A 4 0.81 -23.88 -33.50
CA ARG A 4 0.49 -24.40 -32.18
C ARG A 4 -0.03 -23.23 -31.34
N GLN A 5 -1.33 -23.25 -31.05
CA GLN A 5 -1.88 -22.51 -29.92
C GLN A 5 -1.19 -23.06 -28.66
N GLN A 6 -0.16 -22.37 -28.17
CA GLN A 6 0.37 -22.63 -26.84
C GLN A 6 -0.63 -22.04 -25.86
N THR A 7 -1.46 -22.90 -25.28
CA THR A 7 -2.11 -22.58 -24.01
C THR A 7 -1.02 -22.61 -22.94
N THR A 8 -0.38 -21.46 -22.68
CA THR A 8 0.65 -21.33 -21.66
C THR A 8 0.01 -21.39 -20.27
N SER A 9 -0.14 -22.60 -19.73
CA SER A 9 -0.45 -22.81 -18.31
C SER A 9 0.56 -22.06 -17.44
N TRP A 10 0.09 -21.37 -16.38
CA TRP A 10 0.95 -20.61 -15.47
C TRP A 10 2.13 -21.46 -14.95
N PRO A 11 3.37 -20.95 -14.93
CA PRO A 11 4.53 -21.72 -14.50
C PRO A 11 4.41 -22.22 -13.06
N THR A 12 5.05 -23.35 -12.77
CA THR A 12 5.11 -23.87 -11.39
C THR A 12 5.74 -22.84 -10.45
N ARG A 13 5.29 -22.82 -9.19
CA ARG A 13 5.81 -21.90 -8.15
C ARG A 13 7.33 -21.98 -7.98
N ARG A 14 7.93 -23.14 -8.25
CA ARG A 14 9.39 -23.35 -8.24
C ARG A 14 10.09 -22.61 -9.39
N SER A 15 9.51 -22.64 -10.59
CA SER A 15 10.02 -21.90 -11.75
C SER A 15 10.01 -20.39 -11.51
N VAL A 16 8.91 -19.87 -10.97
CA VAL A 16 8.78 -18.44 -10.61
C VAL A 16 9.80 -18.04 -9.53
N ARG A 17 10.03 -18.90 -8.53
CA ARG A 17 11.06 -18.64 -7.49
C ARG A 17 12.48 -18.58 -8.06
N ASN A 18 12.83 -19.45 -8.99
CA ASN A 18 14.15 -19.40 -9.62
C ASN A 18 14.31 -18.11 -10.45
N ALA A 19 13.27 -17.69 -11.16
CA ALA A 19 13.26 -16.40 -11.86
C ALA A 19 13.34 -15.19 -10.90
N ARG A 20 12.75 -15.31 -9.70
CA ARG A 20 12.81 -14.29 -8.64
C ARG A 20 14.25 -14.02 -8.17
N VAL A 21 15.06 -15.05 -7.96
CA VAL A 21 16.44 -14.90 -7.43
C VAL A 21 17.33 -14.06 -8.34
N SER A 22 17.12 -14.10 -9.66
CA SER A 22 17.99 -13.44 -10.65
C SER A 22 17.55 -12.05 -11.12
N SER A 23 16.38 -11.56 -10.66
CA SER A 23 15.67 -10.47 -11.35
C SER A 23 15.62 -9.12 -10.65
N ARG A 24 15.72 -9.03 -9.31
CA ARG A 24 15.51 -7.74 -8.61
C ARG A 24 16.74 -6.83 -8.66
N ARG A 25 16.69 -5.81 -9.52
CA ARG A 25 17.70 -4.75 -9.59
C ARG A 25 17.32 -3.52 -8.74
N MET A 26 16.02 -3.21 -8.69
CA MET A 26 15.47 -1.99 -8.09
C MET A 26 14.16 -2.28 -7.31
N GLY A 27 13.40 -1.23 -6.97
CA GLY A 27 12.32 -1.28 -5.99
C GLY A 27 11.02 -1.91 -6.49
N CYS A 28 10.78 -1.92 -7.81
CA CYS A 28 9.54 -2.38 -8.43
C CYS A 28 9.21 -3.84 -8.11
N ASN A 29 7.94 -4.12 -7.83
CA ASN A 29 7.43 -5.47 -7.61
C ASN A 29 6.82 -6.10 -8.87
N HIS A 30 6.71 -5.35 -9.97
CA HIS A 30 6.38 -5.87 -11.29
C HIS A 30 7.64 -6.46 -11.96
N MET A 31 7.72 -7.78 -12.00
CA MET A 31 8.90 -8.49 -12.48
C MET A 31 8.62 -9.20 -13.80
N THR A 32 9.56 -9.12 -14.74
CA THR A 32 9.54 -9.96 -15.96
C THR A 32 10.62 -11.04 -15.86
N CYS A 33 10.27 -12.28 -16.18
CA CYS A 33 11.22 -13.38 -16.20
C CYS A 33 12.30 -13.14 -17.27
N LYS A 34 13.57 -13.10 -16.86
CA LYS A 34 14.72 -12.88 -17.76
C LYS A 34 15.02 -14.05 -18.70
N ASN A 35 14.42 -15.22 -18.46
CA ASN A 35 14.55 -16.34 -19.39
C ASN A 35 13.72 -16.03 -20.64
N LEU A 36 14.40 -15.90 -21.79
CA LEU A 36 13.81 -15.59 -23.09
C LEU A 36 12.74 -16.60 -23.55
N ASN A 37 12.77 -17.83 -23.00
CA ASN A 37 11.76 -18.86 -23.28
C ASN A 37 10.54 -18.78 -22.35
N CYS A 38 10.55 -17.90 -21.34
CA CYS A 38 9.49 -17.76 -20.35
C CYS A 38 8.80 -16.40 -20.48
N CYS A 39 9.55 -15.30 -20.42
CA CYS A 39 9.07 -13.91 -20.55
C CYS A 39 7.83 -13.52 -19.72
N ASN A 40 7.40 -14.36 -18.78
CA ASN A 40 6.20 -14.12 -17.99
C ASN A 40 6.41 -12.98 -16.99
N GLU A 41 5.35 -12.20 -16.79
CA GLU A 41 5.27 -11.12 -15.82
C GLU A 41 4.61 -11.59 -14.52
N PHE A 42 5.22 -11.29 -13.38
CA PHE A 42 4.76 -11.76 -12.07
C PHE A 42 5.00 -10.72 -10.97
N CYS A 43 4.24 -10.86 -9.90
CA CYS A 43 4.41 -10.04 -8.70
C CYS A 43 5.49 -10.62 -7.78
N TRP A 44 6.46 -9.78 -7.39
CA TRP A 44 7.53 -10.17 -6.47
C TRP A 44 7.01 -10.69 -5.12
N ILE A 45 5.89 -10.17 -4.64
CA ILE A 45 5.36 -10.48 -3.31
C ILE A 45 4.64 -11.83 -3.31
N CYS A 46 3.58 -11.97 -4.11
CA CYS A 46 2.73 -13.16 -4.10
C CYS A 46 3.21 -14.27 -5.04
N LEU A 47 4.10 -13.95 -6.01
CA LEU A 47 4.54 -14.84 -7.09
C LEU A 47 3.41 -15.30 -8.04
N GLY A 48 2.29 -14.57 -8.03
CA GLY A 48 1.20 -14.73 -8.97
C GLY A 48 1.40 -13.93 -10.27
N PRO A 49 0.58 -14.19 -11.29
CA PRO A 49 0.62 -13.47 -12.56
C PRO A 49 0.36 -11.98 -12.36
N TRP A 50 1.16 -11.15 -13.02
CA TRP A 50 0.96 -9.70 -12.93
C TRP A 50 -0.35 -9.26 -13.59
N SER A 51 -0.79 -9.95 -14.64
CA SER A 51 -2.03 -9.65 -15.38
C SER A 51 -3.31 -9.70 -14.54
N GLU A 52 -3.31 -10.43 -13.42
CA GLU A 52 -4.45 -10.46 -12.49
C GLU A 52 -4.47 -9.24 -11.55
N HIS A 53 -3.33 -8.58 -11.36
CA HIS A 53 -3.21 -7.43 -10.45
C HIS A 53 -3.90 -6.19 -11.04
N GLY A 54 -4.57 -5.42 -10.19
CA GLY A 54 -5.35 -4.24 -10.62
C GLY A 54 -6.73 -4.58 -11.18
N SER A 55 -7.09 -5.87 -11.26
CA SER A 55 -8.46 -6.28 -11.51
C SER A 55 -9.33 -6.11 -10.24
N GLY A 56 -10.65 -5.98 -10.41
CA GLY A 56 -11.57 -5.86 -9.28
C GLY A 56 -11.76 -7.15 -8.47
N TYR A 57 -11.36 -8.31 -9.01
CA TYR A 57 -11.60 -9.62 -8.40
C TYR A 57 -10.36 -10.22 -7.73
N TYR A 58 -9.16 -9.77 -8.08
CA TYR A 58 -7.91 -10.26 -7.48
C TYR A 58 -7.24 -9.19 -6.63
N SER A 59 -7.03 -9.50 -5.36
CA SER A 59 -6.36 -8.61 -4.39
C SER A 59 -5.23 -9.37 -3.72
N CYS A 60 -4.00 -9.01 -4.06
CA CYS A 60 -2.83 -9.59 -3.41
C CYS A 60 -2.56 -8.96 -2.04
N ASN A 61 -3.11 -7.78 -1.74
CA ASN A 61 -2.88 -7.05 -0.49
C ASN A 61 -3.75 -7.55 0.68
N ARG A 62 -4.98 -8.02 0.42
CA ARG A 62 -5.92 -8.49 1.44
C ARG A 62 -5.50 -9.86 2.00
N PHE A 63 -5.59 -10.02 3.32
CA PHE A 63 -5.45 -11.33 3.96
C PHE A 63 -6.81 -12.03 4.03
N ASN A 64 -6.85 -13.34 3.75
CA ASN A 64 -8.06 -14.15 3.89
C ASN A 64 -8.11 -14.78 5.29
N ASP A 65 -9.00 -14.27 6.13
CA ASP A 65 -9.20 -14.73 7.50
C ASP A 65 -10.00 -16.06 7.60
N GLU A 66 -10.43 -16.69 6.49
CA GLU A 66 -11.20 -17.94 6.52
C GLU A 66 -10.54 -19.08 7.32
N GLN A 67 -9.21 -19.18 7.30
CA GLN A 67 -8.52 -20.20 8.09
C GLN A 67 -8.59 -19.91 9.59
N SER A 68 -8.59 -18.62 9.98
CA SER A 68 -8.77 -18.24 11.38
C SER A 68 -10.19 -18.52 11.88
N THR A 69 -11.22 -18.31 11.06
CA THR A 69 -12.62 -18.56 11.46
C THR A 69 -12.95 -20.05 11.59
N LYS A 70 -12.22 -20.90 10.85
CA LYS A 70 -12.39 -22.36 10.87
C LYS A 70 -11.51 -23.06 11.91
N ALA A 71 -10.51 -22.39 12.48
CA ALA A 71 -9.59 -22.96 13.47
C ALA A 71 -10.33 -23.36 14.77
N ARG A 72 -10.20 -24.62 15.20
CA ARG A 72 -10.88 -25.16 16.39
C ARG A 72 -9.93 -25.54 17.51
N THR A 73 -8.68 -25.84 17.17
CA THR A 73 -7.64 -26.14 18.15
C THR A 73 -6.77 -24.93 18.43
N SER A 74 -6.17 -24.86 19.62
CA SER A 74 -5.19 -23.81 19.97
C SER A 74 -4.02 -23.76 18.99
N GLN A 75 -3.56 -24.93 18.49
CA GLN A 75 -2.48 -24.99 17.49
C GLN A 75 -2.89 -24.36 16.14
N GLU A 76 -4.11 -24.59 15.68
CA GLU A 76 -4.62 -23.97 14.45
C GLU A 76 -4.78 -22.46 14.60
N GLN A 77 -5.24 -22.00 15.77
CA GLN A 77 -5.34 -20.57 16.08
C GLN A 77 -3.97 -19.89 16.04
N SER A 78 -2.97 -20.44 16.73
CA SER A 78 -1.60 -19.89 16.70
C SER A 78 -1.00 -19.90 15.29
N ARG A 79 -1.28 -20.93 14.47
CA ARG A 79 -0.84 -20.96 13.07
C ARG A 79 -1.51 -19.88 12.23
N ALA A 80 -2.82 -19.65 12.42
CA ALA A 80 -3.56 -18.63 11.70
C ALA A 80 -3.09 -17.21 12.06
N GLU A 81 -2.83 -16.95 13.34
CA GLU A 81 -2.27 -15.68 13.83
C GLU A 81 -0.88 -15.41 13.25
N LEU A 82 0.00 -16.41 13.27
CA LEU A 82 1.33 -16.29 12.67
C LEU A 82 1.26 -16.06 11.16
N ALA A 83 0.37 -16.76 10.45
CA ALA A 83 0.16 -16.56 9.02
C ALA A 83 -0.30 -15.14 8.70
N ARG A 84 -1.23 -14.59 9.50
CA ARG A 84 -1.67 -13.20 9.41
C ARG A 84 -0.52 -12.24 9.64
N TYR A 85 0.24 -12.41 10.73
CA TYR A 85 1.40 -11.57 11.02
C TYR A 85 2.40 -11.57 9.85
N LEU A 86 2.78 -12.75 9.35
CA LEU A 86 3.72 -12.88 8.23
C LEU A 86 3.19 -12.23 6.95
N HIS A 87 1.88 -12.28 6.69
CA HIS A 87 1.28 -11.61 5.53
C HIS A 87 1.54 -10.10 5.54
N TYR A 88 1.22 -9.44 6.65
CA TYR A 88 1.39 -7.98 6.77
C TYR A 88 2.86 -7.60 6.92
N TYR A 89 3.63 -8.32 7.75
CA TYR A 89 5.06 -8.06 7.95
C TYR A 89 5.86 -8.19 6.65
N ASN A 90 5.62 -9.22 5.85
CA ASN A 90 6.35 -9.40 4.59
C ASN A 90 6.10 -8.25 3.61
N ARG A 91 4.89 -7.68 3.58
CA ARG A 91 4.56 -6.53 2.72
C ARG A 91 5.16 -5.24 3.23
N PHE A 92 5.10 -5.01 4.55
CA PHE A 92 5.82 -3.93 5.22
C PHE A 92 7.33 -3.98 4.89
N ALA A 93 7.97 -5.11 5.14
CA ALA A 93 9.40 -5.29 4.95
C ALA A 93 9.79 -5.17 3.48
N ASN A 94 8.93 -5.65 2.56
CA ASN A 94 9.15 -5.51 1.13
C ASN A 94 9.10 -4.04 0.68
N HIS A 95 8.11 -3.25 1.11
CA HIS A 95 8.05 -1.82 0.78
C HIS A 95 9.21 -1.03 1.40
N ARG A 96 9.64 -1.39 2.62
CA ARG A 96 10.86 -0.84 3.23
C ARG A 96 12.10 -1.11 2.35
N LEU A 97 12.24 -2.33 1.86
CA LEU A 97 13.32 -2.70 0.95
C LEU A 97 13.19 -1.96 -0.38
N SER A 98 12.00 -1.89 -0.99
CA SER A 98 11.75 -1.12 -2.21
C SER A 98 12.17 0.34 -2.06
N LEU A 99 11.78 1.01 -0.97
CA LEU A 99 12.18 2.38 -0.65
C LEU A 99 13.71 2.54 -0.55
N SER A 100 14.40 1.56 0.05
CA SER A 100 15.87 1.61 0.12
C SER A 100 16.54 1.47 -1.25
N LEU A 101 15.93 0.69 -2.14
CA LEU A 101 16.42 0.48 -3.51
C LEU A 101 16.14 1.70 -4.40
N GLU A 102 15.08 2.45 -4.14
CA GLU A 102 14.76 3.70 -4.85
C GLU A 102 15.80 4.79 -4.65
N ASN A 103 16.63 4.73 -3.59
CA ASN A 103 17.76 5.65 -3.45
C ASN A 103 18.76 5.51 -4.62
N LYS A 104 18.87 4.33 -5.25
CA LYS A 104 19.67 4.15 -6.46
C LYS A 104 19.03 4.83 -7.68
N LEU A 105 17.71 4.73 -7.80
CA LEU A 105 16.95 5.41 -8.85
C LEU A 105 17.11 6.93 -8.79
N VAL A 106 17.21 7.52 -7.59
CA VAL A 106 17.52 8.95 -7.42
C VAL A 106 18.84 9.32 -8.10
N ALA A 107 19.89 8.51 -7.92
CA ALA A 107 21.19 8.76 -8.54
C ALA A 107 21.11 8.67 -10.09
N GLU A 108 20.43 7.65 -10.61
CA GLU A 108 20.22 7.46 -12.05
C GLU A 108 19.43 8.61 -12.68
N VAL A 109 18.37 9.07 -12.01
CA VAL A 109 17.56 10.21 -12.46
C VAL A 109 18.39 11.50 -12.48
N ASN A 110 19.23 11.75 -11.48
CA ASN A 110 20.11 12.92 -11.49
C ASN A 110 21.08 12.90 -12.68
N LEU A 111 21.70 11.76 -12.96
CA LEU A 111 22.57 11.59 -14.14
C LEU A 111 21.79 11.83 -15.44
N LYS A 112 20.55 11.33 -15.52
CA LYS A 112 19.69 11.53 -16.70
C LYS A 112 19.34 13.00 -16.90
N ILE A 113 19.04 13.74 -15.83
CA ILE A 113 18.77 15.18 -15.90
C ILE A 113 19.98 15.93 -16.46
N VAL A 114 21.18 15.66 -15.96
CA VAL A 114 22.42 16.28 -16.47
C VAL A 114 22.61 15.97 -17.97
N HIS A 115 22.36 14.73 -18.38
CA HIS A 115 22.41 14.35 -19.80
C HIS A 115 21.38 15.11 -20.65
N MET A 116 20.13 15.23 -20.19
CA MET A 116 19.09 16.01 -20.89
C MET A 116 19.49 17.49 -21.02
N GLN A 117 20.13 18.05 -19.99
CA GLN A 117 20.64 19.43 -20.03
C GLN A 117 21.74 19.62 -21.07
N SER A 118 22.64 18.63 -21.21
CA SER A 118 23.66 18.64 -22.28
C SER A 118 23.06 18.59 -23.69
N GLN A 119 21.82 18.12 -23.83
CA GLN A 119 21.06 18.08 -25.08
C GLN A 119 20.14 19.30 -25.27
N GLY A 120 20.24 20.32 -24.41
CA GLY A 120 19.49 21.57 -24.54
C GLY A 120 18.16 21.62 -23.79
N VAL A 121 17.80 20.59 -23.02
CA VAL A 121 16.60 20.63 -22.16
C VAL A 121 16.87 21.51 -20.93
N THR A 122 15.97 22.44 -20.62
CA THR A 122 16.13 23.30 -19.45
C THR A 122 16.00 22.50 -18.15
N TRP A 123 16.64 22.98 -17.07
CA TRP A 123 16.47 22.38 -15.74
C TRP A 123 14.99 22.30 -15.33
N THR A 124 14.25 23.38 -15.59
CA THR A 124 12.81 23.48 -15.33
C THR A 124 12.00 22.42 -16.10
N ASP A 125 12.42 22.09 -17.32
CA ASP A 125 11.76 21.05 -18.13
C ASP A 125 12.12 19.63 -17.71
N ALA A 126 13.20 19.44 -16.96
CA ALA A 126 13.65 18.14 -16.46
C ALA A 126 13.20 17.85 -15.01
N GLN A 127 12.79 18.87 -14.24
CA GLN A 127 12.41 18.75 -12.82
C GLN A 127 11.30 17.72 -12.54
N TYR A 128 10.48 17.39 -13.54
CA TYR A 128 9.38 16.43 -13.39
C TYR A 128 9.87 15.02 -13.02
N LEU A 129 11.11 14.66 -13.39
CA LEU A 129 11.71 13.39 -13.03
C LEU A 129 12.00 13.31 -11.53
N LEU A 130 12.53 14.38 -10.93
CA LEU A 130 12.74 14.46 -9.49
C LEU A 130 11.41 14.35 -8.75
N LYS A 131 10.41 15.11 -9.20
CA LYS A 131 9.06 15.06 -8.62
C LYS A 131 8.44 13.66 -8.70
N ALA A 132 8.64 12.94 -9.81
CA ALA A 132 8.16 11.58 -9.96
C ALA A 132 8.82 10.62 -8.95
N VAL A 133 10.13 10.73 -8.75
CA VAL A 133 10.86 9.91 -7.76
C VAL A 133 10.47 10.27 -6.33
N ASP A 134 10.27 11.55 -6.01
CA ASP A 134 9.84 11.98 -4.68
C ASP A 134 8.46 11.42 -4.33
N VAL A 135 7.49 11.51 -5.25
CA VAL A 135 6.16 10.92 -5.10
C VAL A 135 6.24 9.40 -4.92
N LEU A 136 7.09 8.72 -5.70
CA LEU A 136 7.30 7.28 -5.57
C LEU A 136 7.79 6.91 -4.17
N ARG A 137 8.84 7.58 -3.67
CA ARG A 137 9.43 7.32 -2.35
C ARG A 137 8.46 7.59 -1.21
N GLU A 138 7.72 8.70 -1.29
CA GLU A 138 6.66 9.03 -0.33
C GLU A 138 5.59 7.93 -0.31
N CYS A 139 5.15 7.47 -1.48
CA CYS A 139 4.14 6.42 -1.57
C CYS A 139 4.67 5.07 -1.07
N ARG A 140 5.94 4.70 -1.26
CA ARG A 140 6.52 3.51 -0.62
C ARG A 140 6.48 3.58 0.90
N MET A 141 6.83 4.73 1.46
CA MET A 141 6.77 4.94 2.91
C MET A 141 5.34 4.81 3.42
N ILE A 142 4.38 5.44 2.73
CA ILE A 142 2.96 5.33 3.08
C ILE A 142 2.46 3.90 2.94
N MET A 143 2.85 3.17 1.89
CA MET A 143 2.50 1.77 1.71
C MET A 143 3.08 0.88 2.80
N MET A 144 4.33 1.12 3.21
CA MET A 144 4.95 0.43 4.34
C MET A 144 4.09 0.60 5.60
N TYR A 145 3.75 1.84 5.98
CA TYR A 145 2.94 2.08 7.17
C TYR A 145 1.46 1.68 7.01
N SER A 146 0.91 1.68 5.79
CA SER A 146 -0.47 1.24 5.56
C SER A 146 -0.64 -0.25 5.86
N TYR A 147 0.38 -1.09 5.65
CA TYR A 147 0.36 -2.49 6.08
C TYR A 147 0.48 -2.68 7.59
N ALA A 148 1.26 -1.83 8.27
CA ALA A 148 1.30 -1.83 9.74
C ALA A 148 -0.07 -1.43 10.31
N PHE A 149 -0.69 -0.39 9.75
CA PHE A 149 -2.05 0.04 10.09
C PHE A 149 -3.08 -1.08 9.84
N ALA A 150 -3.05 -1.70 8.65
CA ALA A 150 -3.98 -2.74 8.25
C ALA A 150 -3.92 -4.00 9.13
N TYR A 151 -2.75 -4.33 9.68
CA TYR A 151 -2.59 -5.48 10.58
C TYR A 151 -3.48 -5.35 11.82
N TYR A 152 -3.49 -4.15 12.42
CA TYR A 152 -4.26 -3.81 13.62
C TYR A 152 -5.71 -3.37 13.32
N LEU A 153 -6.06 -3.19 12.04
CA LEU A 153 -7.39 -2.74 11.65
C LEU A 153 -8.42 -3.86 11.81
N GLN A 154 -9.46 -3.62 12.59
CA GLN A 154 -10.59 -4.53 12.71
C GLN A 154 -11.43 -4.53 11.43
N LYS A 155 -11.88 -5.72 11.00
CA LYS A 155 -12.71 -5.88 9.81
C LYS A 155 -14.09 -5.24 9.98
N ASN A 156 -14.41 -4.31 9.08
CA ASN A 156 -15.69 -3.63 8.93
C ASN A 156 -15.79 -3.03 7.51
N ASN A 157 -16.90 -2.38 7.17
CA ASN A 157 -17.12 -1.80 5.84
C ASN A 157 -16.03 -0.77 5.46
N SER A 158 -15.58 0.06 6.40
CA SER A 158 -14.49 1.01 6.20
C SER A 158 -13.17 0.31 5.89
N SER A 159 -12.88 -0.80 6.58
CA SER A 159 -11.66 -1.57 6.33
C SER A 159 -11.60 -2.11 4.90
N GLU A 160 -12.74 -2.47 4.31
CA GLU A 160 -12.81 -2.96 2.93
C GLU A 160 -12.56 -1.82 1.93
N ILE A 161 -13.12 -0.64 2.18
CA ILE A 161 -12.86 0.57 1.37
C ILE A 161 -11.39 0.97 1.48
N PHE A 162 -10.81 0.91 2.67
CA PHE A 162 -9.39 1.14 2.90
C PHE A 162 -8.53 0.14 2.11
N GLU A 163 -8.80 -1.16 2.18
CA GLU A 163 -8.05 -2.20 1.46
C GLU A 163 -8.15 -2.03 -0.06
N ALA A 164 -9.30 -1.61 -0.58
CA ALA A 164 -9.46 -1.27 -1.99
C ALA A 164 -8.64 -0.03 -2.39
N ASN A 165 -8.66 1.03 -1.57
CA ASN A 165 -7.84 2.22 -1.78
C ASN A 165 -6.34 1.92 -1.69
N GLN A 166 -5.93 1.06 -0.76
CA GLN A 166 -4.57 0.58 -0.62
C GLN A 166 -4.12 -0.17 -1.87
N ASN A 167 -4.94 -1.09 -2.40
CA ASN A 167 -4.64 -1.80 -3.65
C ASN A 167 -4.49 -0.83 -4.83
N ASN A 168 -5.39 0.15 -4.95
CA ASN A 168 -5.33 1.16 -6.01
C ASN A 168 -4.05 2.00 -5.94
N LEU A 169 -3.65 2.42 -4.74
CA LEU A 169 -2.40 3.15 -4.53
C LEU A 169 -1.18 2.27 -4.82
N GLU A 170 -1.18 1.02 -4.37
CA GLU A 170 -0.08 0.07 -4.61
C GLU A 170 0.12 -0.15 -6.11
N MET A 171 -0.94 -0.46 -6.85
CA MET A 171 -0.87 -0.65 -8.30
C MET A 171 -0.38 0.60 -9.05
N ALA A 172 -0.85 1.78 -8.66
CA ALA A 172 -0.38 3.03 -9.23
C ALA A 172 1.12 3.24 -8.94
N THR A 173 1.55 2.94 -7.71
CA THR A 173 2.95 3.06 -7.26
C THR A 173 3.86 2.12 -8.03
N GLU A 174 3.46 0.85 -8.22
CA GLU A 174 4.24 -0.11 -9.00
C GLU A 174 4.31 0.26 -10.48
N LYS A 175 3.24 0.83 -11.06
CA LYS A 175 3.26 1.35 -12.43
C LYS A 175 4.28 2.47 -12.58
N LEU A 176 4.33 3.42 -11.63
CA LEU A 176 5.30 4.50 -11.63
C LEU A 176 6.74 3.97 -11.45
N SER A 177 6.94 3.06 -10.49
CA SER A 177 8.23 2.38 -10.26
C SER A 177 8.70 1.69 -11.54
N HIS A 178 7.83 0.90 -12.19
CA HIS A 178 8.16 0.19 -13.41
C HIS A 178 8.49 1.14 -14.58
N LEU A 179 7.75 2.24 -14.70
CA LEU A 179 7.96 3.25 -15.74
C LEU A 179 9.34 3.92 -15.60
N LEU A 180 9.70 4.30 -14.37
CA LEU A 180 10.99 4.92 -14.07
C LEU A 180 12.15 3.91 -14.19
N GLU A 181 11.96 2.66 -13.78
CA GLU A 181 13.04 1.66 -13.82
C GLU A 181 13.34 1.10 -15.21
N ASN A 182 12.34 0.99 -16.11
CA ASN A 182 12.51 0.30 -17.39
C ASN A 182 12.50 1.22 -18.61
N LYS A 183 11.94 2.44 -18.52
CA LYS A 183 11.83 3.34 -19.68
C LYS A 183 12.80 4.52 -19.66
N LEU A 184 13.56 4.75 -18.58
CA LEU A 184 14.55 5.84 -18.53
C LEU A 184 15.74 5.64 -19.48
N ASP A 185 16.02 4.40 -19.87
CA ASP A 185 17.04 4.08 -20.86
C ASP A 185 16.63 4.41 -22.30
N ASN A 186 15.33 4.62 -22.56
CA ASN A 186 14.83 4.94 -23.89
C ASN A 186 15.15 6.40 -24.30
N VAL A 187 15.44 6.58 -25.58
CA VAL A 187 16.10 7.78 -26.15
C VAL A 187 15.16 8.98 -26.32
N ASP A 188 13.84 8.79 -26.34
CA ASP A 188 12.87 9.88 -26.54
C ASP A 188 12.06 10.19 -25.27
N LEU A 189 12.70 10.88 -24.33
CA LEU A 189 12.07 11.32 -23.08
C LEU A 189 10.98 12.38 -23.28
N THR A 190 10.94 13.06 -24.42
CA THR A 190 9.91 14.06 -24.73
C THR A 190 8.55 13.38 -24.84
N LYS A 191 8.50 12.19 -25.45
CA LYS A 191 7.29 11.35 -25.48
C LYS A 191 6.94 10.77 -24.10
N LEU A 192 7.95 10.52 -23.26
CA LEU A 192 7.77 9.92 -21.93
C LEU A 192 7.36 10.94 -20.85
N LYS A 193 7.64 12.24 -21.05
CA LYS A 193 7.34 13.32 -20.10
C LYS A 193 5.87 13.31 -19.69
N GLN A 194 4.96 13.27 -20.66
CA GLN A 194 3.52 13.27 -20.39
C GLN A 194 3.10 12.00 -19.62
N GLU A 195 3.58 10.83 -20.05
CA GLU A 195 3.26 9.54 -19.39
C GLU A 195 3.73 9.52 -17.93
N ILE A 196 4.96 9.98 -17.65
CA ILE A 196 5.50 10.08 -16.29
C ILE A 196 4.68 11.07 -15.45
N GLN A 197 4.36 12.23 -16.02
CA GLN A 197 3.59 13.26 -15.33
C GLN A 197 2.20 12.80 -14.94
N ASP A 198 1.48 12.18 -15.86
CA ASP A 198 0.15 11.64 -15.59
C ASP A 198 0.23 10.50 -14.57
N CYS A 199 1.25 9.65 -14.66
CA CYS A 199 1.42 8.55 -13.72
C CYS A 199 1.68 9.05 -12.29
N TYR A 200 2.63 9.96 -12.06
CA TYR A 200 2.90 10.42 -10.68
C TYR A 200 1.74 11.26 -10.13
N ARG A 201 1.03 12.05 -10.96
CA ARG A 201 -0.16 12.79 -10.52
C ARG A 201 -1.27 11.84 -10.09
N TYR A 202 -1.46 10.75 -10.82
CA TYR A 202 -2.44 9.73 -10.47
C TYR A 202 -2.07 9.03 -9.15
N VAL A 203 -0.81 8.67 -8.96
CA VAL A 203 -0.28 8.12 -7.70
C VAL A 203 -0.57 9.06 -6.53
N ASP A 204 -0.25 10.35 -6.69
CA ASP A 204 -0.49 11.37 -5.67
C ASP A 204 -1.99 11.53 -5.34
N SER A 205 -2.86 11.48 -6.36
CA SER A 205 -4.32 11.48 -6.17
C SER A 205 -4.81 10.25 -5.37
N ARG A 206 -4.30 9.04 -5.67
CA ARG A 206 -4.67 7.83 -4.92
C ARG A 206 -4.16 7.88 -3.48
N LYS A 207 -2.97 8.43 -3.25
CA LYS A 207 -2.41 8.68 -1.92
C LYS A 207 -3.34 9.57 -1.12
N ILE A 208 -3.73 10.73 -1.66
CA ILE A 208 -4.64 11.67 -1.01
C ILE A 208 -5.98 11.02 -0.69
N SER A 209 -6.54 10.25 -1.65
CA SER A 209 -7.81 9.54 -1.45
C SER A 209 -7.75 8.53 -0.29
N MET A 210 -6.68 7.71 -0.23
CA MET A 210 -6.52 6.72 0.84
C MET A 210 -6.33 7.37 2.21
N LEU A 211 -5.47 8.39 2.30
CA LEU A 211 -5.23 9.11 3.56
C LEU A 211 -6.46 9.91 4.01
N GLY A 212 -7.21 10.51 3.07
CA GLY A 212 -8.46 11.20 3.33
C GLY A 212 -9.49 10.28 3.99
N HIS A 213 -9.70 9.09 3.41
CA HIS A 213 -10.57 8.06 3.97
C HIS A 213 -10.16 7.68 5.41
N CYS A 214 -8.86 7.40 5.65
CA CYS A 214 -8.38 7.07 7.00
C CYS A 214 -8.64 8.20 8.00
N LYS A 215 -8.42 9.46 7.58
CA LYS A 215 -8.62 10.64 8.43
C LYS A 215 -10.10 10.83 8.80
N GLU A 216 -11.00 10.63 7.86
CA GLU A 216 -12.45 10.70 8.09
C GLU A 216 -12.92 9.60 9.04
N ASP A 217 -12.42 8.38 8.88
CA ASP A 217 -12.78 7.27 9.76
C ASP A 217 -12.28 7.48 11.19
N ILE A 218 -11.05 7.95 11.36
CA ILE A 218 -10.51 8.31 12.68
C ILE A 218 -11.36 9.41 13.33
N ARG A 219 -11.78 10.43 12.57
CA ARG A 219 -12.68 11.48 13.06
C ARG A 219 -14.03 10.94 13.49
N ARG A 220 -14.61 9.99 12.74
CA ARG A 220 -15.88 9.33 13.09
C ARG A 220 -15.75 8.52 14.37
N MET A 221 -14.68 7.74 14.52
CA MET A 221 -14.41 6.97 15.74
C MET A 221 -14.26 7.87 16.97
N ASN A 222 -13.48 8.95 16.84
CA ASN A 222 -13.32 9.92 17.93
C ASN A 222 -14.63 10.68 18.24
N GLY A 223 -15.39 11.05 17.21
CA GLY A 223 -16.70 11.70 17.38
C GLY A 223 -17.75 10.79 18.02
N LEU A 224 -17.72 9.48 17.74
CA LEU A 224 -18.55 8.48 18.41
C LEU A 224 -18.15 8.32 19.88
N SER A 225 -16.84 8.29 20.18
CA SER A 225 -16.34 8.26 21.55
C SER A 225 -16.81 9.48 22.38
N LEU A 226 -16.83 10.68 21.78
CA LEU A 226 -17.40 11.87 22.43
C LEU A 226 -18.92 11.79 22.65
N ARG A 227 -19.68 11.19 21.72
CA ARG A 227 -21.14 11.02 21.88
C ARG A 227 -21.52 9.99 22.93
N MET A 228 -20.72 8.93 23.09
CA MET A 228 -20.96 7.92 24.14
C MET A 228 -20.57 8.38 25.55
N CYS A 229 -19.77 9.46 25.67
CA CYS A 229 -19.46 10.10 26.95
C CYS A 229 -20.42 11.22 27.34
N GLN A 230 -21.48 11.49 26.58
CA GLN A 230 -22.53 12.41 27.04
C GLN A 230 -23.41 11.68 28.05
N PRO A 231 -23.54 12.18 29.30
CA PRO A 231 -24.45 11.58 30.26
C PRO A 231 -25.85 11.60 29.66
N THR A 232 -26.50 10.44 29.62
CA THR A 232 -27.89 10.31 29.22
C THR A 232 -28.72 11.17 30.17
N VAL A 233 -29.16 12.35 29.69
CA VAL A 233 -30.13 13.16 30.43
C VAL A 233 -31.44 12.38 30.42
N THR A 234 -31.69 11.61 31.48
CA THR A 234 -33.01 11.05 31.71
C THR A 234 -33.98 12.20 32.00
N PRO A 235 -35.21 12.19 31.45
CA PRO A 235 -36.17 13.26 31.73
C PRO A 235 -36.54 13.20 33.22
N LYS A 236 -36.30 14.31 33.95
CA LYS A 236 -36.74 14.43 35.35
C LYS A 236 -38.27 14.40 35.42
N ASN A 237 -38.80 13.41 36.13
CA ASN A 237 -40.22 13.30 36.48
C ASN A 237 -40.57 14.40 37.50
N PRO A 238 -41.59 15.26 37.27
CA PRO A 238 -41.85 16.42 38.12
C PRO A 238 -42.78 16.05 39.28
N HIS A 239 -42.35 15.18 40.20
CA HIS A 239 -42.98 15.08 41.51
C HIS A 239 -41.92 14.92 42.61
N LYS A 240 -42.00 15.86 43.55
CA LYS A 240 -41.08 16.20 44.63
C LYS A 240 -40.90 15.06 45.63
N HIS A 241 -39.74 15.04 46.31
CA HIS A 241 -39.65 15.33 47.74
C HIS A 241 -38.19 15.65 48.10
N GLU A 242 -37.96 16.87 48.58
CA GLU A 242 -36.70 17.30 49.21
C GLU A 242 -36.44 16.46 50.45
N VAL A 243 -35.23 15.91 50.55
CA VAL A 243 -34.66 15.47 51.83
C VAL A 243 -33.22 15.96 51.89
N ASN A 244 -32.94 16.66 52.99
CA ASN A 244 -31.78 17.47 53.34
C ASN A 244 -30.40 16.86 53.02
N GLU A 245 -29.50 17.69 52.48
CA GLU A 245 -28.05 17.46 52.49
C GLU A 245 -27.47 17.60 53.90
N PRO A 246 -26.57 16.70 54.33
CA PRO A 246 -25.54 17.06 55.28
C PRO A 246 -24.29 17.53 54.54
N ILE A 247 -23.88 18.75 54.87
CA ILE A 247 -22.57 19.33 54.59
C ILE A 247 -21.50 18.42 55.23
N VAL A 248 -20.53 17.94 54.45
CA VAL A 248 -19.21 17.55 54.99
C VAL A 248 -18.11 17.98 54.03
N ASP A 249 -17.10 18.55 54.68
CA ASP A 249 -15.96 19.32 54.23
C ASP A 249 -15.12 18.78 53.08
N THR A 250 -14.60 19.75 52.34
CA THR A 250 -13.41 19.70 51.50
C THR A 250 -12.15 19.37 52.31
N ASP A 251 -11.15 18.86 51.57
CA ASP A 251 -9.75 18.65 51.94
C ASP A 251 -9.41 17.27 52.52
N ILE A 252 -8.61 16.50 51.77
CA ILE A 252 -7.28 16.02 52.19
C ILE A 252 -6.58 15.33 50.99
N TYR A 253 -5.56 16.03 50.49
CA TYR A 253 -4.22 15.62 50.07
C TYR A 253 -3.92 14.21 49.53
N ASP A 254 -3.27 14.24 48.35
CA ASP A 254 -1.98 13.62 48.02
C ASP A 254 -1.60 12.29 48.67
N ILE A 255 -1.57 11.23 47.85
CA ILE A 255 -0.41 10.31 47.66
C ILE A 255 -0.34 9.91 46.19
#